data_AF-R7R0B1-F1
#
_entry.id   AF-R7R0B1-F1
#
_cell.length_a   1.000
_cell.length_b   1.000
_cell.length_c   1.000
_cell.angle_alpha   90.00
_cell.angle_beta   90.00
_cell.angle_gamma   90.00
#
_symmetry.space_group_name_H-M   'P 1'
#
loop_
_entity.id
_entity.type
_entity.pdbx_description
1 polymer ?
#
loop_
_entity_poly.entity_id
_entity_poly.type
_entity_poly.pdbx_seq_one_letter_code
_entity_poly.pdbx_strand_id
1 'polypeptide(L)'
;MEKQRSASTFEMLCDIIDKFAPCMNDYLYAYDITNDAYYISKKALDRFALPSNLFHDVVEAHNVFVYADDIKILSEDLKKMLRGEKESHNIKYRWIGKNGQPIWINCKGCIYVLGEKKETFLLGCINEIGARQAADNVSNLLGEEAFKEQVQQLQEVDKKGYVLRIGIDDIKDINERFGIEYGDYILRVLADRMKEAAHPGQTVYRMLGDEFILLDAAGRTAEDAVAIYNGICRAIEAAIEKDHYKAVYTVSGGIVMSEDIKARDYGEMMKISQFALSQAKGNGKNQVYLFAEEDYRKFVRRRDILRAVSQSVAEDFKGFELYFQPIMRSEGGNLFAAETLLRFHMSEQEMVSPVEFIPVLEESGLIIPVGKWILKNALLMCKKCQSVKPDFKISINISYIQILKSQILEEIIHSIEETEVTPSSVITELTESGGVGNTVMIQELWDKLKEYGVYIALDDFGTGYSNLQNIGNMTPHIVKLDRSFTIKALQHDYENRLMLCIIQMVHSIGLKICVEGVETKEELDQILTLGPDFIQGFYYGKPCPQEEFFDRFIKD
;
A
#
# COMPACT_ATOMS: atom_id res chain seq x y z
N MET A 1 73.44 17.65 15.04
CA MET A 1 72.60 18.44 14.11
C MET A 1 72.09 17.49 13.05
N GLU A 2 70.97 16.82 13.32
CA GLU A 2 70.24 16.04 12.32
C GLU A 2 69.52 17.02 11.40
N LYS A 3 69.82 16.96 10.10
CA LYS A 3 69.03 17.66 9.08
C LYS A 3 67.65 17.01 9.04
N GLN A 4 66.63 17.68 9.58
CA GLN A 4 65.24 17.41 9.26
C GLN A 4 65.09 17.44 7.73
N ARG A 5 64.77 16.30 7.11
CA ARG A 5 64.25 16.26 5.73
C ARG A 5 62.99 17.12 5.73
N SER A 6 62.97 18.23 5.01
CA SER A 6 61.72 18.96 4.78
C SER A 6 60.82 18.06 3.94
N ALA A 7 59.62 17.75 4.44
CA ALA A 7 58.61 17.04 3.66
C ALA A 7 58.30 17.85 2.38
N SER A 8 57.98 17.17 1.29
CA SER A 8 57.54 17.86 0.06
C SER A 8 56.23 18.62 0.33
N THR A 9 55.99 19.70 -0.44
CA THR A 9 54.77 20.51 -0.33
C THR A 9 53.51 19.63 -0.41
N PHE A 10 53.53 18.63 -1.30
CA PHE A 10 52.44 17.68 -1.49
C PHE A 10 52.22 16.78 -0.27
N GLU A 11 53.27 16.20 0.32
CA GLU A 11 53.14 15.36 1.53
C GLU A 11 52.55 16.15 2.71
N MET A 12 52.91 17.43 2.85
CA MET A 12 52.34 18.30 3.87
C MET A 12 50.85 18.55 3.64
N LEU A 13 50.42 18.75 2.39
CA LEU A 13 49.01 18.89 2.03
C LEU A 13 48.23 17.60 2.32
N CYS A 14 48.79 16.43 2.01
CA CYS A 14 48.18 15.14 2.32
C CYS A 14 48.01 14.93 3.84
N ASP A 15 49.00 15.29 4.65
CA ASP A 15 48.90 15.24 6.13
C ASP A 15 47.81 16.18 6.66
N ILE A 16 47.70 17.38 6.10
CA ILE A 16 46.63 18.33 6.46
C ILE A 16 45.25 17.74 6.11
N ILE A 17 45.09 17.21 4.89
CA ILE A 17 43.84 16.57 4.46
C ILE A 17 43.42 15.46 5.43
N ASP A 18 44.35 14.57 5.81
CA ASP A 18 44.07 13.47 6.73
C ASP A 18 43.72 13.97 8.13
N LYS A 19 44.29 15.09 8.60
CA LYS A 19 43.96 15.69 9.90
C LYS A 19 42.58 16.36 9.93
N PHE A 20 42.13 16.93 8.82
CA PHE A 20 40.79 17.54 8.73
C PHE A 20 39.68 16.52 8.47
N ALA A 21 39.99 15.38 7.82
CA ALA A 21 38.99 14.39 7.41
C ALA A 21 38.05 13.88 8.53
N PRO A 22 38.49 13.68 9.79
CA PRO A 22 37.59 13.27 10.88
C PRO A 22 36.60 14.36 11.32
N CYS A 23 36.91 15.63 11.04
CA CYS A 23 36.16 16.80 11.52
C CYS A 23 35.26 17.41 10.44
N MET A 24 35.13 16.76 9.28
CA MET A 24 34.36 17.26 8.14
C MET A 24 33.51 16.15 7.50
N ASN A 25 32.43 16.58 6.85
CA ASN A 25 31.58 15.70 6.02
C ASN A 25 32.03 15.68 4.56
N ASP A 26 32.82 16.67 4.14
CA ASP A 26 33.34 16.79 2.79
C ASP A 26 34.66 16.02 2.62
N TYR A 27 34.97 15.65 1.38
CA TYR A 27 36.22 14.96 1.04
C TYR A 27 37.20 15.95 0.42
N LEU A 28 38.20 16.36 1.20
CA LEU A 28 39.27 17.23 0.70
C LEU A 28 40.19 16.46 -0.24
N TYR A 29 40.67 17.15 -1.29
CA TYR A 29 41.65 16.61 -2.22
C TYR A 29 42.73 17.62 -2.58
N ALA A 30 43.89 17.11 -2.97
CA ALA A 30 45.00 17.84 -3.54
C ALA A 30 45.47 17.13 -4.79
N TYR A 31 45.53 17.86 -5.90
CA TYR A 31 46.08 17.39 -7.16
C TYR A 31 47.36 18.16 -7.48
N ASP A 32 48.51 17.49 -7.40
CA ASP A 32 49.76 17.98 -7.93
C ASP A 32 49.76 17.85 -9.45
N ILE A 33 49.56 18.97 -10.14
CA ILE A 33 49.51 19.02 -11.60
C ILE A 33 50.90 18.78 -12.19
N THR A 34 51.96 19.12 -11.46
CA THR A 34 53.35 19.02 -11.94
C THR A 34 53.79 17.56 -12.04
N ASN A 35 53.45 16.77 -11.02
CA ASN A 35 53.83 15.36 -10.91
C ASN A 35 52.70 14.39 -11.24
N ASP A 36 51.56 14.92 -11.71
CA ASP A 36 50.32 14.21 -11.97
C ASP A 36 49.91 13.24 -10.84
N ALA A 37 49.81 13.77 -9.62
CA ALA A 37 49.50 12.98 -8.43
C ALA A 37 48.27 13.54 -7.71
N TYR A 38 47.22 12.74 -7.57
CA TYR A 38 45.97 13.12 -6.90
C TYR A 38 45.81 12.39 -5.59
N TYR A 39 45.67 13.17 -4.51
CA TYR A 39 45.35 12.67 -3.19
C TYR A 39 43.96 13.12 -2.76
N ILE A 40 43.17 12.22 -2.20
CA ILE A 40 41.88 12.53 -1.56
C ILE A 40 41.83 11.90 -0.18
N SER A 41 41.08 12.51 0.75
CA SER A 41 40.90 11.97 2.10
C SER A 41 40.52 10.47 2.08
N LYS A 42 41.15 9.67 2.95
CA LYS A 42 40.91 8.21 3.03
C LYS A 42 39.44 7.84 3.25
N LYS A 43 38.69 8.69 3.96
CA LYS A 43 37.23 8.55 4.18
C LYS A 43 36.43 8.43 2.88
N ALA A 44 36.95 8.95 1.75
CA ALA A 44 36.29 8.83 0.44
C ALA A 44 36.23 7.38 -0.05
N LEU A 45 37.20 6.53 0.32
CA LEU A 45 37.25 5.11 -0.05
C LEU A 45 36.13 4.29 0.61
N ASP A 46 35.55 4.79 1.71
CA ASP A 46 34.44 4.13 2.39
C ASP A 46 33.13 4.36 1.61
N ARG A 47 33.02 5.48 0.90
CA ARG A 47 31.79 5.91 0.20
C ARG A 47 31.79 5.60 -1.30
N PHE A 48 32.91 5.79 -1.98
CA PHE A 48 33.02 5.74 -3.43
C PHE A 48 33.87 4.56 -3.90
N ALA A 49 33.64 4.11 -5.14
CA ALA A 49 34.39 3.04 -5.79
C ALA A 49 35.76 3.54 -6.32
N LEU A 50 36.52 4.24 -5.48
CA LEU A 50 37.84 4.76 -5.81
C LEU A 50 38.88 3.61 -5.77
N PRO A 51 39.85 3.57 -6.70
CA PRO A 51 40.90 2.54 -6.70
C PRO A 51 41.87 2.67 -5.53
N SER A 52 42.17 3.91 -5.12
CA SER A 52 43.05 4.27 -4.01
C SER A 52 42.80 5.72 -3.59
N ASN A 53 43.30 6.13 -2.43
CA ASN A 53 43.29 7.53 -1.99
C ASN A 53 44.43 8.36 -2.59
N LEU A 54 45.41 7.72 -3.21
CA LEU A 54 46.50 8.33 -3.97
C LEU A 54 46.61 7.63 -5.32
N PHE A 55 46.44 8.35 -6.41
CA PHE A 55 46.56 7.81 -7.77
C PHE A 55 47.21 8.83 -8.72
N HIS A 56 47.75 8.29 -9.80
CA HIS A 56 48.34 9.02 -10.92
C HIS A 56 47.45 8.88 -12.16
N ASP A 57 47.86 9.48 -13.29
CA ASP A 57 47.10 9.48 -14.54
C ASP A 57 45.67 9.98 -14.31
N VAL A 58 45.57 11.15 -13.67
CA VAL A 58 44.35 11.59 -12.96
C VAL A 58 43.13 11.63 -13.86
N VAL A 59 43.30 12.06 -15.12
CA VAL A 59 42.21 12.08 -16.10
C VAL A 59 41.71 10.66 -16.40
N GLU A 60 42.61 9.69 -16.55
CA GLU A 60 42.25 8.29 -16.83
C GLU A 60 41.70 7.59 -15.59
N ALA A 61 42.29 7.83 -14.42
CA ALA A 61 41.81 7.29 -13.15
C ALA A 61 40.36 7.71 -12.85
N HIS A 62 39.99 8.96 -13.14
CA HIS A 62 38.61 9.42 -12.98
C HIS A 62 37.63 8.68 -13.90
N ASN A 63 38.03 8.15 -15.06
CA ASN A 63 37.13 7.37 -15.92
C ASN A 63 36.65 6.06 -15.27
N VAL A 64 37.36 5.58 -14.23
CA VAL A 64 37.01 4.34 -13.53
C VAL A 64 35.85 4.54 -12.55
N PHE A 65 35.77 5.72 -11.92
CA PHE A 65 34.83 5.97 -10.82
C PHE A 65 33.89 7.16 -11.07
N VAL A 66 34.01 7.85 -12.21
CA VAL A 66 33.04 8.85 -12.66
C VAL A 66 31.98 8.16 -13.51
N TYR A 67 30.73 8.57 -13.33
CA TYR A 67 29.63 8.04 -14.12
C TYR A 67 29.84 8.35 -15.61
N ALA A 68 29.64 7.34 -16.47
CA ALA A 68 30.07 7.38 -17.87
C ALA A 68 29.61 8.63 -18.65
N ASP A 69 28.36 9.04 -18.45
CA ASP A 69 27.78 10.22 -19.13
C ASP A 69 28.44 11.54 -18.71
N ASP A 70 28.99 11.59 -17.50
CA ASP A 70 29.51 12.83 -16.91
C ASP A 70 31.02 12.99 -17.12
N ILE A 71 31.72 11.96 -17.62
CA ILE A 71 33.17 11.96 -17.87
C ILE A 71 33.58 13.12 -18.78
N LYS A 72 32.78 13.41 -19.81
CA LYS A 72 33.08 14.49 -20.77
C LYS A 72 33.13 15.85 -20.09
N ILE A 73 32.20 16.11 -19.17
CA ILE A 73 32.10 17.38 -18.43
C ILE A 73 33.36 17.58 -17.59
N LEU A 74 33.77 16.55 -16.83
CA LEU A 74 34.99 16.61 -16.01
C LEU A 74 36.24 16.77 -16.87
N SER A 75 36.37 15.98 -17.94
CA SER A 75 37.55 15.97 -18.81
C SER A 75 37.76 17.31 -19.50
N GLU A 76 36.70 17.94 -19.98
CA GLU A 76 36.78 19.28 -20.59
C GLU A 76 37.17 20.35 -19.57
N ASP A 77 36.62 20.27 -18.36
CA ASP A 77 36.91 21.24 -17.30
C ASP A 77 38.37 21.12 -16.81
N LEU A 78 38.86 19.91 -16.54
CA LEU A 78 40.26 19.68 -16.18
C LEU A 78 41.21 20.14 -17.29
N LYS A 79 40.90 19.88 -18.58
CA LYS A 79 41.71 20.37 -19.70
C LYS A 79 41.80 21.89 -19.78
N LYS A 80 40.75 22.63 -19.41
CA LYS A 80 40.78 24.10 -19.36
C LYS A 80 41.64 24.60 -18.20
N MET A 81 41.54 23.94 -17.05
CA MET A 81 42.35 24.23 -15.86
C MET A 81 43.85 23.98 -16.14
N LEU A 82 44.20 22.84 -16.76
CA LEU A 82 45.58 22.48 -17.12
C LEU A 82 46.19 23.43 -18.17
N ARG A 83 45.37 24.01 -19.05
CA ARG A 83 45.81 25.03 -20.03
C ARG A 83 45.95 26.43 -19.44
N GLY A 84 45.60 26.63 -18.17
CA GLY A 84 45.59 27.94 -17.53
C GLY A 84 44.45 28.85 -18.00
N GLU A 85 43.44 28.30 -18.70
CA GLU A 85 42.26 29.06 -19.14
C GLU A 85 41.29 29.31 -17.98
N LYS A 86 41.49 28.64 -16.85
CA LYS A 86 40.62 28.67 -15.68
C LYS A 86 41.44 28.43 -14.41
N GLU A 87 41.19 29.22 -13.37
CA GLU A 87 41.91 29.15 -12.09
C GLU A 87 41.10 28.46 -10.98
N SER A 88 39.80 28.22 -11.19
CA SER A 88 38.93 27.52 -10.25
C SER A 88 37.80 26.79 -10.95
N HIS A 89 37.25 25.76 -10.33
CA HIS A 89 36.06 25.08 -10.82
C HIS A 89 35.05 24.77 -9.72
N ASN A 90 33.81 24.61 -10.14
CA ASN A 90 32.65 24.28 -9.32
C ASN A 90 31.68 23.51 -10.23
N ILE A 91 31.84 22.19 -10.28
CA ILE A 91 31.15 21.32 -11.22
C ILE A 91 30.32 20.28 -10.47
N LYS A 92 29.11 20.02 -10.97
CA LYS A 92 28.20 19.02 -10.43
C LYS A 92 28.16 17.83 -11.37
N TYR A 93 28.50 16.66 -10.88
CA TYR A 93 28.53 15.42 -11.65
C TYR A 93 28.45 14.21 -10.72
N ARG A 94 28.41 13.00 -11.27
CA ARG A 94 28.23 11.78 -10.49
C ARG A 94 29.50 10.96 -10.38
N TRP A 95 29.78 10.51 -9.15
CA TRP A 95 30.74 9.44 -8.87
C TRP A 95 29.99 8.12 -8.66
N ILE A 96 30.68 7.01 -8.88
CA ILE A 96 30.18 5.66 -8.62
C ILE A 96 30.43 5.35 -7.15
N GLY A 97 29.35 5.06 -6.43
CA GLY A 97 29.38 4.59 -5.04
C GLY A 97 29.91 3.16 -4.95
N LYS A 98 30.30 2.75 -3.74
CA LYS A 98 30.87 1.41 -3.49
C LYS A 98 29.96 0.24 -3.91
N ASN A 99 28.64 0.45 -3.98
CA ASN A 99 27.67 -0.56 -4.41
C ASN A 99 27.24 -0.37 -5.88
N GLY A 100 27.97 0.44 -6.67
CA GLY A 100 27.72 0.67 -8.09
C GLY A 100 26.68 1.75 -8.42
N GLN A 101 26.09 2.40 -7.40
CA GLN A 101 25.08 3.44 -7.59
C GLN A 101 25.71 4.81 -7.96
N PRO A 102 25.07 5.62 -8.80
CA PRO A 102 25.51 6.99 -9.03
C PRO A 102 25.25 7.88 -7.80
N ILE A 103 26.23 8.69 -7.42
CA ILE A 103 26.15 9.64 -6.32
C ILE A 103 26.45 11.04 -6.86
N TRP A 104 25.50 11.96 -6.71
CA TRP A 104 25.68 13.35 -7.10
C TRP A 104 26.64 14.05 -6.14
N ILE A 105 27.70 14.60 -6.72
CA ILE A 105 28.67 15.41 -6.01
C ILE A 105 28.74 16.82 -6.59
N ASN A 106 29.24 17.73 -5.77
CA ASN A 106 29.75 19.02 -6.21
C ASN A 106 31.25 19.07 -5.94
N CYS A 107 32.05 19.14 -6.99
CA CYS A 107 33.49 19.27 -6.91
C CYS A 107 33.87 20.74 -7.06
N LYS A 108 34.52 21.29 -6.02
CA LYS A 108 35.07 22.63 -6.04
C LYS A 108 36.57 22.58 -5.85
N GLY A 109 37.30 23.40 -6.58
CA GLY A 109 38.74 23.51 -6.42
C GLY A 109 39.31 24.77 -7.03
N CYS A 110 40.47 25.21 -6.52
CA CYS A 110 41.22 26.35 -7.02
C CYS A 110 42.68 25.96 -7.25
N ILE A 111 43.30 26.55 -8.27
CA ILE A 111 44.71 26.39 -8.59
C ILE A 111 45.53 27.32 -7.69
N TYR A 112 46.55 26.76 -7.06
CA TYR A 112 47.53 27.48 -6.27
C TYR A 112 48.94 27.11 -6.74
N VAL A 113 49.83 28.10 -6.75
CA VAL A 113 51.26 27.87 -6.96
C VAL A 113 51.93 27.93 -5.59
N LEU A 114 52.46 26.81 -5.12
CA LEU A 114 53.01 26.66 -3.78
C LEU A 114 54.44 26.11 -3.82
N GLY A 115 55.16 26.27 -2.70
CA GLY A 115 56.52 25.76 -2.53
C GLY A 115 57.61 26.60 -3.21
N GLU A 116 58.87 26.34 -2.83
CA GLU A 116 60.04 27.07 -3.37
C GLU A 116 60.27 26.80 -4.87
N LYS A 117 59.79 25.65 -5.35
CA LYS A 117 59.87 25.22 -6.76
C LYS A 117 58.72 25.73 -7.63
N LYS A 118 57.77 26.51 -7.07
CA LYS A 118 56.57 27.00 -7.77
C LYS A 118 55.76 25.86 -8.39
N GLU A 119 55.46 24.85 -7.59
CA GLU A 119 54.64 23.70 -8.00
C GLU A 119 53.17 24.11 -8.05
N THR A 120 52.46 23.64 -9.08
CA THR A 120 51.05 23.98 -9.28
C THR A 120 50.15 22.89 -8.70
N PHE A 121 49.27 23.26 -7.77
CA PHE A 121 48.32 22.36 -7.12
C PHE A 121 46.88 22.80 -7.38
N LEU A 122 45.99 21.87 -7.70
CA LEU A 122 44.56 22.07 -7.62
C LEU A 122 44.08 21.53 -6.26
N LEU A 123 43.69 22.44 -5.37
CA LEU A 123 43.20 22.12 -4.03
C LEU A 123 41.70 22.32 -3.96
N GLY A 124 40.98 21.37 -3.38
CA GLY A 124 39.53 21.41 -3.41
C GLY A 124 38.84 20.46 -2.45
N CYS A 125 37.52 20.40 -2.59
CA CYS A 125 36.65 19.54 -1.82
C CYS A 125 35.56 18.93 -2.71
N ILE A 126 35.14 17.73 -2.33
CA ILE A 126 34.01 17.01 -2.90
C ILE A 126 32.91 16.96 -1.85
N ASN A 127 31.74 17.47 -2.20
CA ASN A 127 30.56 17.48 -1.34
C ASN A 127 29.47 16.61 -1.96
N GLU A 128 28.89 15.68 -1.21
CA GLU A 128 27.70 14.95 -1.66
C GLU A 128 26.48 15.88 -1.62
N ILE A 129 25.83 16.09 -2.77
CA ILE A 129 24.69 17.04 -2.90
C ILE A 129 23.34 16.34 -3.08
N GLY A 130 23.35 15.01 -3.21
CA GLY A 130 22.13 14.20 -3.24
C GLY A 130 21.68 13.67 -1.88
N ALA A 131 22.45 13.95 -0.81
CA ALA A 131 22.11 13.51 0.54
C ALA A 131 20.84 14.20 1.04
N ARG A 132 20.09 13.50 1.90
CA ARG A 132 18.94 14.10 2.60
C ARG A 132 19.42 15.24 3.49
N GLN A 133 18.67 16.33 3.52
CA GLN A 133 19.03 17.49 4.33
C GLN A 133 18.97 17.12 5.81
N ALA A 134 20.04 17.43 6.55
CA ALA A 134 20.11 17.19 8.00
C ALA A 134 19.18 18.12 8.80
N ALA A 135 18.75 19.24 8.19
CA ALA A 135 17.81 20.19 8.76
C ALA A 135 16.95 20.81 7.65
N ASP A 136 15.72 21.17 7.97
CA ASP A 136 14.79 21.85 7.10
C ASP A 136 14.69 23.34 7.46
N ASN A 137 15.04 24.21 6.52
CA ASN A 137 15.05 25.65 6.71
C ASN A 137 13.65 26.28 6.66
N VAL A 138 12.62 25.54 6.21
CA VAL A 138 11.23 26.02 6.21
C VAL A 138 10.62 25.92 7.61
N SER A 139 10.76 24.75 8.24
CA SER A 139 10.28 24.46 9.60
C SER A 139 11.27 24.79 10.71
N ASN A 140 12.53 25.07 10.37
CA ASN A 140 13.64 25.25 11.33
C ASN A 140 13.82 24.04 12.26
N LEU A 141 13.63 22.82 11.73
CA LEU A 141 13.76 21.56 12.47
C LEU A 141 14.91 20.72 11.91
N LEU A 142 15.42 19.82 12.74
CA LEU A 142 16.30 18.76 12.28
C LEU A 142 15.52 17.77 11.41
N GLY A 143 16.18 17.19 10.42
CA GLY A 143 15.59 16.29 9.44
C GLY A 143 15.66 14.80 9.81
N GLU A 144 15.28 13.97 8.86
CA GLU A 144 15.23 12.50 8.99
C GLU A 144 16.59 11.88 9.39
N GLU A 145 17.71 12.38 8.86
CA GLU A 145 19.04 11.84 9.21
C GLU A 145 19.39 12.06 10.69
N ALA A 146 19.09 13.24 11.23
CA ALA A 146 19.31 13.52 12.65
C ALA A 146 18.38 12.70 13.55
N PHE A 147 17.15 12.46 13.11
CA PHE A 147 16.23 11.55 13.81
C PHE A 147 16.79 10.12 13.84
N LYS A 148 17.28 9.63 12.70
CA LYS A 148 17.90 8.31 12.58
C LYS A 148 19.13 8.16 13.48
N GLU A 149 20.02 9.15 13.50
CA GLU A 149 21.17 9.17 14.41
C GLU A 149 20.72 9.09 15.88
N GLN A 150 19.69 9.86 16.25
CA GLN A 150 19.16 9.83 17.61
C GLN A 150 18.61 8.45 17.98
N VAL A 151 17.83 7.82 17.09
CA VAL A 151 17.28 6.48 17.31
C VAL A 151 18.39 5.43 17.46
N GLN A 152 19.49 5.56 16.72
CA GLN A 152 20.63 4.66 16.82
C GLN A 152 21.41 4.82 18.13
N GLN A 153 21.36 6.02 18.74
CA GLN A 153 22.00 6.32 20.03
C GLN A 153 21.19 5.84 21.23
N LEU A 154 19.89 5.54 21.06
CA LEU A 154 19.05 5.03 22.13
C LEU A 154 19.60 3.69 22.66
N GLN A 155 19.74 3.59 23.98
CA GLN A 155 20.16 2.36 24.65
C GLN A 155 18.95 1.46 24.92
N GLU A 156 19.20 0.16 25.17
CA GLU A 156 18.12 -0.79 25.53
C GLU A 156 17.38 -0.40 26.82
N VAL A 157 18.01 0.39 27.69
CA VAL A 157 17.41 0.90 28.94
C VAL A 157 16.47 2.09 28.66
N ASP A 158 16.58 2.73 27.49
CA ASP A 158 15.77 3.88 27.05
C ASP A 158 14.48 3.45 26.33
N LYS A 159 14.03 2.19 26.47
CA LYS A 159 12.79 1.64 25.89
C LYS A 159 11.50 2.26 26.43
N LYS A 160 11.59 3.40 27.10
CA LYS A 160 10.45 4.12 27.64
C LYS A 160 10.21 5.36 26.78
N GLY A 161 8.96 5.55 26.39
CA GLY A 161 8.53 6.72 25.63
C GLY A 161 7.72 6.30 24.42
N TYR A 162 7.67 7.19 23.44
CA TYR A 162 6.87 7.01 22.24
C TYR A 162 7.41 7.82 21.07
N VAL A 163 6.93 7.46 19.89
CA VAL A 163 7.05 8.25 18.66
C VAL A 163 5.66 8.72 18.28
N LEU A 164 5.49 10.04 18.17
CA LEU A 164 4.28 10.67 17.65
C LEU A 164 4.58 11.22 16.25
N ARG A 165 4.06 10.56 15.23
CA ARG A 165 4.17 11.02 13.83
C ARG A 165 2.92 11.80 13.46
N ILE A 166 3.07 13.02 12.97
CA ILE A 166 1.97 13.90 12.58
C ILE A 166 2.09 14.25 11.11
N GLY A 167 0.97 14.24 10.39
CA GLY A 167 0.89 14.71 9.01
C GLY A 167 -0.25 15.72 8.85
N ILE A 168 -0.09 16.64 7.91
CA ILE A 168 -1.13 17.63 7.58
C ILE A 168 -2.15 16.98 6.66
N ASP A 169 -3.42 17.18 6.95
CA ASP A 169 -4.48 16.62 6.12
C ASP A 169 -4.66 17.50 4.87
N ASP A 170 -4.67 16.88 3.70
CA ASP A 170 -4.99 17.51 2.40
C ASP A 170 -4.13 18.74 2.03
N ILE A 171 -2.88 18.79 2.50
CA ILE A 171 -1.93 19.87 2.16
C ILE A 171 -1.71 20.04 0.66
N LYS A 172 -1.89 18.97 -0.12
CA LYS A 172 -1.79 19.02 -1.57
C LYS A 172 -2.86 19.94 -2.16
N ASP A 173 -4.09 19.82 -1.70
CA ASP A 173 -5.21 20.66 -2.15
C ASP A 173 -4.98 22.13 -1.75
N ILE A 174 -4.37 22.34 -0.58
CA ILE A 174 -3.96 23.68 -0.13
C ILE A 174 -2.88 24.25 -1.05
N ASN A 175 -1.85 23.47 -1.39
CA ASN A 175 -0.78 23.90 -2.30
C ASN A 175 -1.31 24.20 -3.70
N GLU A 176 -2.24 23.39 -4.21
CA GLU A 176 -2.88 23.61 -5.50
C GLU A 176 -3.72 24.90 -5.52
N ARG A 177 -4.36 25.25 -4.39
CA ARG A 177 -5.22 26.42 -4.28
C ARG A 177 -4.49 27.73 -3.93
N PHE A 178 -3.51 27.67 -3.03
CA PHE A 178 -2.87 28.85 -2.43
C PHE A 178 -1.37 28.97 -2.74
N GLY A 179 -0.80 27.98 -3.43
CA GLY A 179 0.62 27.94 -3.79
C GLY A 179 1.51 27.36 -2.70
N ILE A 180 2.71 26.91 -3.12
CA ILE A 180 3.70 26.25 -2.26
C ILE A 180 4.15 27.14 -1.11
N GLU A 181 4.28 28.45 -1.32
CA GLU A 181 4.69 29.40 -0.27
C GLU A 181 3.73 29.41 0.93
N TYR A 182 2.43 29.22 0.68
CA TYR A 182 1.43 29.13 1.74
C TYR A 182 1.45 27.76 2.43
N GLY A 183 1.74 26.68 1.70
CA GLY A 183 2.06 25.38 2.28
C GLY A 183 3.27 25.45 3.22
N ASP A 184 4.34 26.12 2.81
CA ASP A 184 5.54 26.34 3.62
C ASP A 184 5.24 27.14 4.90
N TYR A 185 4.33 28.12 4.82
CA TYR A 185 3.82 28.81 6.00
C TYR A 185 3.10 27.86 6.96
N ILE A 186 2.20 27.01 6.46
CA ILE A 186 1.49 26.02 7.27
C ILE A 186 2.45 25.01 7.93
N LEU A 187 3.46 24.55 7.19
CA LEU A 187 4.50 23.66 7.72
C LEU A 187 5.26 24.33 8.88
N ARG A 188 5.59 25.62 8.74
CA ARG A 188 6.24 26.38 9.81
C ARG A 188 5.34 26.56 11.03
N VAL A 189 4.08 26.89 10.82
CA VAL A 189 3.09 26.99 11.91
C VAL A 189 3.03 25.68 12.67
N LEU A 190 2.87 24.54 12.00
CA LEU A 190 2.84 23.23 12.66
C LEU A 190 4.14 22.95 13.43
N ALA A 191 5.30 23.20 12.82
CA ALA A 191 6.59 23.01 13.46
C ALA A 191 6.72 23.82 14.76
N ASP A 192 6.31 25.08 14.74
CA ASP A 192 6.33 25.95 15.92
C ASP A 192 5.37 25.45 17.00
N ARG A 193 4.14 25.04 16.64
CA ARG A 193 3.18 24.46 17.61
C ARG A 193 3.69 23.16 18.23
N MET A 194 4.34 22.31 17.44
CA MET A 194 4.94 21.07 17.95
C MET A 194 6.10 21.35 18.91
N LYS A 195 6.96 22.32 18.61
CA LYS A 195 8.05 22.73 19.51
C LYS A 195 7.52 23.31 20.83
N GLU A 196 6.49 24.14 20.77
CA GLU A 196 5.85 24.72 21.96
C GLU A 196 5.17 23.66 22.83
N ALA A 197 4.59 22.62 22.21
CA ALA A 197 3.95 21.52 22.92
C ALA A 197 4.95 20.49 23.49
N ALA A 198 6.17 20.44 22.96
CA ALA A 198 7.19 19.47 23.38
C ALA A 198 7.71 19.78 24.80
N HIS A 199 7.85 18.73 25.60
CA HIS A 199 8.41 18.78 26.95
C HIS A 199 9.93 18.53 26.96
N PRO A 200 10.64 18.81 28.07
CA PRO A 200 12.03 18.42 28.23
C PRO A 200 12.23 16.91 27.99
N GLY A 201 13.26 16.59 27.20
CA GLY A 201 13.55 15.21 26.76
C GLY A 201 12.80 14.77 25.49
N GLN A 202 12.02 15.68 24.87
CA GLN A 202 11.37 15.44 23.59
C GLN A 202 12.00 16.28 22.49
N THR A 203 12.15 15.68 21.31
CA THR A 203 12.71 16.35 20.14
C THR A 203 11.77 16.21 18.96
N VAL A 204 11.54 17.32 18.26
CA VAL A 204 10.74 17.35 17.04
C VAL A 204 11.66 17.32 15.82
N TYR A 205 11.27 16.54 14.83
CA TYR A 205 11.99 16.34 13.58
C TYR A 205 11.05 16.53 12.40
N ARG A 206 11.60 17.06 11.31
CA ARG A 206 10.93 17.17 10.03
C ARG A 206 11.18 15.92 9.19
N MET A 207 10.10 15.31 8.73
CA MET A 207 10.16 14.21 7.75
C MET A 207 9.88 14.73 6.34
N LEU A 208 9.87 13.82 5.36
CA LEU A 208 9.52 14.16 3.98
C LEU A 208 8.06 14.61 3.86
N GLY A 209 7.77 15.39 2.81
CA GLY A 209 6.39 15.74 2.44
C GLY A 209 5.78 16.76 3.39
N ASP A 210 4.84 16.35 4.23
CA ASP A 210 4.05 17.17 5.16
C ASP A 210 4.07 16.61 6.58
N GLU A 211 4.99 15.69 6.83
CA GLU A 211 5.05 14.92 8.05
C GLU A 211 6.15 15.37 9.01
N PHE A 212 5.89 15.16 10.29
CA PHE A 212 6.74 15.51 11.42
C PHE A 212 6.77 14.34 12.39
N ILE A 213 7.85 14.19 13.13
CA ILE A 213 7.98 13.20 14.21
C ILE A 213 8.39 13.92 15.49
N LEU A 214 7.68 13.64 16.58
CA LEU A 214 8.12 13.93 17.94
C LEU A 214 8.59 12.62 18.58
N LEU A 215 9.83 12.60 19.04
CA LEU A 215 10.42 11.50 19.80
C LEU A 215 10.42 11.86 21.29
N ASP A 216 9.78 11.03 22.11
CA ASP A 216 9.95 11.05 23.56
C ASP A 216 10.96 9.97 23.98
N ALA A 217 12.08 10.40 24.54
CA ALA A 217 13.09 9.52 25.14
C ALA A 217 13.08 9.60 26.68
N ALA A 218 12.04 10.21 27.26
CA ALA A 218 11.95 10.48 28.70
C ALA A 218 11.05 9.47 29.44
N GLY A 219 10.38 8.58 28.72
CA GLY A 219 9.55 7.55 29.31
C GLY A 219 8.12 7.95 29.64
N ARG A 220 7.56 8.87 28.86
CA ARG A 220 6.16 9.30 28.99
C ARG A 220 5.17 8.27 28.43
N THR A 221 3.92 8.36 28.87
CA THR A 221 2.88 7.37 28.53
C THR A 221 2.15 7.70 27.24
N ALA A 222 1.28 6.78 26.78
CA ALA A 222 0.42 7.01 25.63
C ALA A 222 -0.55 8.19 25.87
N GLU A 223 -1.04 8.37 27.11
CA GLU A 223 -1.90 9.50 27.47
C GLU A 223 -1.19 10.84 27.33
N ASP A 224 0.09 10.91 27.67
CA ASP A 224 0.91 12.10 27.46
C ASP A 224 1.04 12.42 25.96
N ALA A 225 1.26 11.39 25.13
CA ALA A 225 1.33 11.54 23.68
C ALA A 225 0.01 12.08 23.09
N VAL A 226 -1.12 11.54 23.53
CA VAL A 226 -2.46 12.00 23.15
C VAL A 226 -2.70 13.45 23.62
N ALA A 227 -2.26 13.80 24.84
CA ALA A 227 -2.39 15.15 25.36
C ALA A 227 -1.59 16.17 24.53
N ILE A 228 -0.36 15.83 24.13
CA ILE A 228 0.45 16.65 23.22
C ILE A 228 -0.24 16.82 21.87
N TYR A 229 -0.71 15.73 21.25
CA TYR A 229 -1.45 15.79 19.98
C TYR A 229 -2.66 16.72 20.08
N ASN A 230 -3.50 16.56 21.10
CA ASN A 230 -4.67 17.41 21.31
C ASN A 230 -4.28 18.88 21.58
N GLY A 231 -3.15 19.12 22.23
CA GLY A 231 -2.57 20.46 22.40
C GLY A 231 -2.20 21.10 21.06
N ILE A 232 -1.56 20.34 20.17
CA ILE A 232 -1.20 20.76 18.82
C ILE A 232 -2.46 21.09 18.00
N CYS A 233 -3.49 20.24 18.02
CA CYS A 233 -4.75 20.49 17.30
C CYS A 233 -5.40 21.81 17.72
N ARG A 234 -5.57 22.04 19.03
CA ARG A 234 -6.12 23.32 19.54
C ARG A 234 -5.28 24.53 19.13
N ALA A 235 -3.95 24.37 19.11
CA ALA A 235 -3.04 25.45 18.75
C ALA A 235 -3.10 25.76 17.24
N ILE A 236 -3.36 24.75 16.39
CA ILE A 236 -3.62 24.93 14.96
C ILE A 236 -4.96 25.62 14.73
N GLU A 237 -6.02 25.18 15.41
CA GLU A 237 -7.34 25.83 15.33
C GLU A 237 -7.23 27.32 15.65
N ALA A 238 -6.55 27.68 16.74
CA ALA A 238 -6.29 29.07 17.11
C ALA A 238 -5.47 29.85 16.06
N ALA A 239 -4.52 29.18 15.37
CA ALA A 239 -3.76 29.79 14.29
C ALA A 239 -4.61 30.05 13.04
N ILE A 240 -5.51 29.13 12.71
CA ILE A 240 -6.49 29.27 11.61
C ILE A 240 -7.45 30.42 11.90
N GLU A 241 -7.96 30.53 13.13
CA GLU A 241 -8.81 31.64 13.57
C GLU A 241 -8.10 32.99 13.43
N LYS A 242 -6.83 33.05 13.82
CA LYS A 242 -5.99 34.25 13.69
C LYS A 242 -5.72 34.63 12.23
N ASP A 243 -5.68 33.66 11.32
CA ASP A 243 -5.57 33.88 9.87
C ASP A 243 -6.95 34.02 9.19
N HIS A 244 -8.00 34.33 9.98
CA HIS A 244 -9.37 34.57 9.50
C HIS A 244 -9.94 33.45 8.62
N TYR A 245 -9.61 32.19 8.93
CA TYR A 245 -10.04 31.00 8.18
C TYR A 245 -9.68 31.06 6.69
N LYS A 246 -8.57 31.73 6.32
CA LYS A 246 -8.07 31.78 4.94
C LYS A 246 -7.90 30.38 4.34
N ALA A 247 -7.39 29.44 5.13
CA ALA A 247 -7.43 28.01 4.85
C ALA A 247 -7.78 27.24 6.12
N VAL A 248 -8.61 26.22 5.97
CA VAL A 248 -9.00 25.31 7.05
C VAL A 248 -8.35 23.97 6.77
N TYR A 249 -7.58 23.48 7.73
CA TYR A 249 -6.87 22.22 7.63
C TYR A 249 -6.78 21.58 9.01
N THR A 250 -6.58 20.27 9.02
CA THR A 250 -6.44 19.47 10.23
C THR A 250 -5.12 18.72 10.20
N VAL A 251 -4.79 18.05 11.30
CA VAL A 251 -3.64 17.15 11.37
C VAL A 251 -4.07 15.80 11.91
N SER A 252 -3.50 14.75 11.33
CA SER A 252 -3.67 13.39 11.82
C SER A 252 -2.39 12.91 12.50
N GLY A 253 -2.52 12.11 13.55
CA GLY A 253 -1.40 11.62 14.35
C GLY A 253 -1.35 10.10 14.43
N GLY A 254 -0.15 9.53 14.46
CA GLY A 254 0.10 8.13 14.80
C GLY A 254 1.04 8.03 15.99
N ILE A 255 0.63 7.35 17.05
CA ILE A 255 1.45 7.10 18.24
C ILE A 255 1.94 5.66 18.23
N VAL A 256 3.23 5.46 18.47
CA VAL A 256 3.85 4.15 18.63
C VAL A 256 4.64 4.15 19.93
N MET A 257 4.37 3.21 20.83
CA MET A 257 5.13 3.11 22.07
C MET A 257 6.49 2.48 21.79
N SER A 258 7.53 2.91 22.51
CA SER A 258 8.88 2.36 22.33
C SER A 258 8.96 0.85 22.62
N GLU A 259 8.05 0.31 23.42
CA GLU A 259 7.94 -1.13 23.73
C GLU A 259 7.44 -1.98 22.55
N ASP A 260 6.72 -1.38 21.60
CA ASP A 260 6.21 -2.06 20.39
C ASP A 260 7.26 -2.18 19.28
N ILE A 261 8.43 -1.56 19.46
CA ILE A 261 9.48 -1.47 18.44
C ILE A 261 10.65 -2.37 18.85
N LYS A 262 11.16 -3.22 17.95
CA LYS A 262 12.37 -3.98 18.25
C LYS A 262 13.56 -3.04 18.36
N ALA A 263 14.44 -3.33 19.31
CA ALA A 263 15.53 -2.44 19.69
C ALA A 263 16.37 -2.00 18.48
N ARG A 264 16.56 -0.68 18.34
CA ARG A 264 17.45 -0.02 17.36
C ARG A 264 17.09 -0.21 15.88
N ASP A 265 15.90 -0.72 15.56
CA ASP A 265 15.47 -0.80 14.17
C ASP A 265 14.74 0.47 13.74
N TYR A 266 15.52 1.44 13.25
CA TYR A 266 15.00 2.65 12.60
C TYR A 266 14.01 2.32 11.48
N GLY A 267 14.28 1.27 10.69
CA GLY A 267 13.42 0.88 9.59
C GLY A 267 12.06 0.38 10.05
N GLU A 268 12.02 -0.40 11.13
CA GLU A 268 10.76 -0.87 11.75
C GLU A 268 9.99 0.30 12.37
N MET A 269 10.65 1.18 13.14
CA MET A 269 10.04 2.38 13.72
C MET A 269 9.40 3.28 12.65
N MET A 270 10.07 3.49 11.52
CA MET A 270 9.51 4.29 10.42
C MET A 270 8.31 3.62 9.74
N LYS A 271 8.34 2.29 9.58
CA LYS A 271 7.22 1.53 9.00
C LYS A 271 5.99 1.58 9.91
N ILE A 272 6.18 1.30 11.20
CA ILE A 272 5.10 1.23 12.17
C ILE A 272 4.49 2.62 12.43
N SER A 273 5.33 3.66 12.57
CA SER A 273 4.84 5.04 12.72
C SER A 273 4.10 5.56 11.48
N GLN A 274 4.55 5.18 10.27
CA GLN A 274 3.80 5.49 9.05
C GLN A 274 2.44 4.79 9.03
N PHE A 275 2.41 3.50 9.42
CA PHE A 275 1.18 2.74 9.50
C PHE A 275 0.20 3.41 10.47
N ALA A 276 0.65 3.79 11.67
CA ALA A 276 -0.19 4.45 12.67
C ALA A 276 -0.78 5.79 12.13
N LEU A 277 0.05 6.61 11.48
CA LEU A 277 -0.44 7.85 10.84
C LEU A 277 -1.45 7.55 9.71
N SER A 278 -1.19 6.52 8.90
CA SER A 278 -2.09 6.11 7.82
C SER A 278 -3.43 5.63 8.34
N GLN A 279 -3.46 4.91 9.47
CA GLN A 279 -4.70 4.49 10.12
C GLN A 279 -5.52 5.71 10.58
N ALA A 280 -4.88 6.71 11.18
CA ALA A 280 -5.56 7.94 11.56
C ALA A 280 -6.16 8.69 10.35
N LYS A 281 -5.39 8.81 9.25
CA LYS A 281 -5.89 9.41 7.99
C LYS A 281 -7.03 8.58 7.37
N GLY A 282 -6.94 7.25 7.42
CA GLY A 282 -7.95 6.33 6.89
C GLY A 282 -9.26 6.31 7.70
N ASN A 283 -9.19 6.50 9.01
CA ASN A 283 -10.36 6.51 9.92
C ASN A 283 -11.17 7.82 9.88
N GLY A 284 -10.91 8.71 8.92
CA GLY A 284 -11.62 9.97 8.76
C GLY A 284 -10.81 11.24 9.02
N LYS A 285 -9.48 11.12 9.20
CA LYS A 285 -8.55 12.25 9.45
C LYS A 285 -8.85 12.97 10.77
N ASN A 286 -8.14 14.07 11.05
CA ASN A 286 -8.31 14.91 12.25
C ASN A 286 -8.41 14.12 13.57
N GLN A 287 -7.59 13.08 13.69
CA GLN A 287 -7.57 12.20 14.87
C GLN A 287 -6.17 11.64 15.09
N VAL A 288 -5.96 11.06 16.26
CA VAL A 288 -4.76 10.30 16.57
C VAL A 288 -5.10 8.82 16.71
N TYR A 289 -4.26 7.97 16.11
CA TYR A 289 -4.35 6.53 16.24
C TYR A 289 -3.19 6.02 17.08
N LEU A 290 -3.50 5.28 18.14
CA LEU A 290 -2.52 4.54 18.91
C LEU A 290 -2.28 3.19 18.23
N PHE A 291 -1.02 2.90 17.94
CA PHE A 291 -0.62 1.66 17.30
C PHE A 291 -1.16 0.42 18.03
N ALA A 292 -1.71 -0.52 17.27
CA ALA A 292 -2.06 -1.85 17.73
C ALA A 292 -1.40 -2.90 16.83
N GLU A 293 -0.66 -3.83 17.44
CA GLU A 293 0.05 -4.91 16.75
C GLU A 293 -0.91 -5.80 15.92
N GLU A 294 -2.14 -6.04 16.40
CA GLU A 294 -3.12 -6.83 15.66
C GLU A 294 -3.54 -6.17 14.33
N ASP A 295 -3.77 -4.86 14.35
CA ASP A 295 -4.14 -4.09 13.16
C ASP A 295 -2.99 -4.04 12.16
N TYR A 296 -1.75 -3.91 12.66
CA TYR A 296 -0.57 -3.95 11.80
C TYR A 296 -0.37 -5.32 11.14
N ARG A 297 -0.61 -6.42 11.86
CA ARG A 297 -0.58 -7.76 11.28
C ARG A 297 -1.63 -7.93 10.19
N LYS A 298 -2.85 -7.44 10.39
CA LYS A 298 -3.90 -7.44 9.36
C LYS A 298 -3.48 -6.63 8.14
N PHE A 299 -2.87 -5.46 8.34
CA PHE A 299 -2.33 -4.64 7.25
C PHE A 299 -1.24 -5.36 6.45
N VAL A 300 -0.26 -5.98 7.13
CA VAL A 300 0.81 -6.75 6.48
C VAL A 300 0.21 -7.93 5.72
N ARG A 301 -0.69 -8.71 6.34
CA ARG A 301 -1.38 -9.84 5.72
C ARG A 301 -2.10 -9.43 4.44
N ARG A 302 -2.85 -8.32 4.47
CA ARG A 302 -3.56 -7.78 3.31
C ARG A 302 -2.61 -7.44 2.16
N ARG A 303 -1.44 -6.88 2.46
CA ARG A 303 -0.40 -6.58 1.44
C ARG A 303 0.23 -7.83 0.85
N ASP A 304 0.47 -8.84 1.66
CA ASP A 304 1.01 -10.12 1.19
C ASP A 304 0.00 -10.82 0.26
N ILE A 305 -1.28 -10.81 0.62
CA ILE A 305 -2.37 -11.29 -0.25
C ILE A 305 -2.39 -10.50 -1.56
N LEU A 306 -2.34 -9.15 -1.51
CA LEU A 306 -2.32 -8.31 -2.72
C LEU A 306 -1.17 -8.67 -3.66
N ARG A 307 0.04 -8.87 -3.11
CA ARG A 307 1.19 -9.28 -3.91
C ARG A 307 0.96 -10.66 -4.53
N ALA A 308 0.46 -11.61 -3.77
CA ALA A 308 0.21 -12.97 -4.24
C ALA A 308 -0.85 -12.99 -5.35
N VAL A 309 -2.02 -12.37 -5.14
CA VAL A 309 -3.08 -12.35 -6.18
C VAL A 309 -2.62 -11.62 -7.44
N SER A 310 -1.86 -10.52 -7.29
CA SER A 310 -1.30 -9.79 -8.45
C SER A 310 -0.32 -10.64 -9.24
N GLN A 311 0.54 -11.41 -8.56
CA GLN A 311 1.46 -12.33 -9.21
C GLN A 311 0.70 -13.48 -9.90
N SER A 312 -0.29 -14.06 -9.23
CA SER A 312 -1.14 -15.10 -9.80
C SER A 312 -1.85 -14.67 -11.06
N VAL A 313 -2.42 -13.46 -11.09
CA VAL A 313 -3.05 -12.91 -12.32
C VAL A 313 -2.03 -12.76 -13.45
N ALA A 314 -0.79 -12.38 -13.15
CA ALA A 314 0.28 -12.27 -14.16
C ALA A 314 0.77 -13.65 -14.65
N GLU A 315 0.66 -14.68 -13.83
CA GLU A 315 1.04 -16.07 -14.11
C GLU A 315 -0.17 -16.93 -14.56
N ASP A 316 -1.05 -16.36 -15.40
CA ASP A 316 -2.24 -17.05 -15.95
C ASP A 316 -3.17 -17.64 -14.87
N PHE A 317 -3.45 -16.83 -13.85
CA PHE A 317 -4.35 -17.16 -12.73
C PHE A 317 -3.91 -18.36 -11.89
N LYS A 318 -2.61 -18.69 -11.89
CA LYS A 318 -2.06 -19.77 -11.07
C LYS A 318 -2.42 -19.62 -9.59
N GLY A 319 -2.97 -20.67 -8.99
CA GLY A 319 -3.40 -20.70 -7.60
C GLY A 319 -4.86 -20.28 -7.38
N PHE A 320 -5.55 -19.78 -8.41
CA PHE A 320 -7.00 -19.66 -8.38
C PHE A 320 -7.66 -20.99 -8.76
N GLU A 321 -8.73 -21.35 -8.06
CA GLU A 321 -9.53 -22.54 -8.32
C GLU A 321 -11.01 -22.22 -8.11
N LEU A 322 -11.90 -22.90 -8.84
CA LEU A 322 -13.34 -22.81 -8.66
C LEU A 322 -13.87 -24.04 -7.95
N TYR A 323 -14.58 -23.79 -6.85
CA TYR A 323 -15.35 -24.78 -6.14
C TYR A 323 -16.83 -24.59 -6.47
N PHE A 324 -17.59 -25.68 -6.45
CA PHE A 324 -19.00 -25.70 -6.79
C PHE A 324 -19.82 -26.24 -5.63
N GLN A 325 -20.87 -25.53 -5.24
CA GLN A 325 -21.79 -25.98 -4.20
C GLN A 325 -23.18 -26.23 -4.77
N PRO A 326 -23.82 -27.38 -4.47
CA PRO A 326 -25.12 -27.70 -5.06
C PRO A 326 -26.24 -26.85 -4.46
N ILE A 327 -27.11 -26.34 -5.33
CA ILE A 327 -28.38 -25.72 -4.98
C ILE A 327 -29.48 -26.72 -5.34
N MET A 328 -30.27 -27.13 -4.36
CA MET A 328 -31.26 -28.19 -4.49
C MET A 328 -32.67 -27.62 -4.52
N ARG A 329 -33.57 -28.23 -5.29
CA ARG A 329 -35.01 -27.94 -5.18
C ARG A 329 -35.55 -28.49 -3.88
N SER A 330 -36.32 -27.69 -3.15
CA SER A 330 -37.02 -28.15 -1.95
C SER A 330 -38.00 -29.28 -2.27
N GLU A 331 -38.72 -29.16 -3.38
CA GLU A 331 -39.57 -30.21 -3.90
C GLU A 331 -38.75 -31.28 -4.63
N GLY A 332 -38.79 -32.51 -4.11
CA GLY A 332 -38.18 -33.69 -4.73
C GLY A 332 -36.66 -33.81 -4.56
N GLY A 333 -35.98 -32.83 -3.95
CA GLY A 333 -34.55 -32.92 -3.63
C GLY A 333 -33.64 -33.05 -4.85
N ASN A 334 -34.08 -32.57 -6.01
CA ASN A 334 -33.31 -32.65 -7.25
C ASN A 334 -32.36 -31.46 -7.40
N LEU A 335 -31.17 -31.69 -7.96
CA LEU A 335 -30.21 -30.63 -8.26
C LEU A 335 -30.82 -29.59 -9.23
N PHE A 336 -30.79 -28.32 -8.82
CA PHE A 336 -31.23 -27.18 -9.62
C PHE A 336 -30.06 -26.48 -10.32
N ALA A 337 -29.05 -26.09 -9.54
CA ALA A 337 -27.91 -25.31 -9.99
C ALA A 337 -26.68 -25.63 -9.14
N ALA A 338 -25.52 -25.07 -9.51
CA ALA A 338 -24.38 -24.99 -8.61
C ALA A 338 -23.91 -23.55 -8.45
N GLU A 339 -23.65 -23.12 -7.22
CA GLU A 339 -22.97 -21.85 -6.96
C GLU A 339 -21.47 -22.00 -7.22
N THR A 340 -20.92 -21.04 -7.95
CA THR A 340 -19.49 -20.95 -8.25
C THR A 340 -18.79 -20.11 -7.19
N LEU A 341 -17.84 -20.73 -6.49
CA LEU A 341 -17.13 -20.16 -5.36
C LEU A 341 -15.64 -20.12 -5.64
N LEU A 342 -15.08 -18.91 -5.72
CA LEU A 342 -13.65 -18.71 -5.95
C LEU A 342 -12.83 -19.14 -4.72
N ARG A 343 -11.73 -19.84 -4.98
CA ARG A 343 -10.68 -20.19 -4.02
C ARG A 343 -9.33 -19.67 -4.49
N PHE A 344 -8.47 -19.35 -3.52
CA PHE A 344 -7.14 -18.86 -3.79
C PHE A 344 -6.10 -19.53 -2.89
N HIS A 345 -5.05 -20.03 -3.51
CA HIS A 345 -3.91 -20.65 -2.86
C HIS A 345 -2.68 -19.76 -3.01
N MET A 346 -2.16 -19.25 -1.90
CA MET A 346 -0.88 -18.52 -1.89
C MET A 346 0.31 -19.47 -2.05
N SER A 347 0.15 -20.71 -1.58
CA SER A 347 1.09 -21.81 -1.75
C SER A 347 0.34 -23.14 -1.73
N GLU A 348 1.02 -24.25 -2.01
CA GLU A 348 0.41 -25.59 -1.95
C GLU A 348 -0.18 -25.93 -0.57
N GLN A 349 0.30 -25.30 0.49
CA GLN A 349 -0.12 -25.58 1.87
C GLN A 349 -1.02 -24.49 2.46
N GLU A 350 -1.23 -23.37 1.74
CA GLU A 350 -1.93 -22.21 2.26
C GLU A 350 -3.06 -21.77 1.33
N MET A 351 -4.28 -22.06 1.76
CA MET A 351 -5.52 -21.60 1.15
C MET A 351 -6.02 -20.36 1.90
N VAL A 352 -6.23 -19.26 1.17
CA VAL A 352 -6.67 -17.99 1.75
C VAL A 352 -8.19 -17.92 1.74
N SER A 353 -8.77 -17.46 2.86
CA SER A 353 -10.21 -17.28 2.98
C SER A 353 -10.74 -16.26 1.97
N PRO A 354 -11.86 -16.52 1.26
CA PRO A 354 -12.52 -15.53 0.41
C PRO A 354 -12.78 -14.19 1.08
N VAL A 355 -13.09 -14.20 2.38
CA VAL A 355 -13.32 -12.98 3.18
C VAL A 355 -12.06 -12.11 3.29
N GLU A 356 -10.87 -12.69 3.18
CA GLU A 356 -9.60 -11.94 3.20
C GLU A 356 -9.21 -11.43 1.81
N PHE A 357 -9.32 -12.26 0.76
CA PHE A 357 -8.75 -11.91 -0.55
C PHE A 357 -9.74 -11.24 -1.52
N ILE A 358 -11.05 -11.45 -1.41
CA ILE A 358 -12.04 -10.78 -2.28
C ILE A 358 -11.98 -9.25 -2.09
N PRO A 359 -11.99 -8.69 -0.86
CA PRO A 359 -11.86 -7.24 -0.68
C PRO A 359 -10.56 -6.67 -1.28
N VAL A 360 -9.48 -7.47 -1.26
CA VAL A 360 -8.20 -7.08 -1.87
C VAL A 360 -8.30 -7.04 -3.39
N LEU A 361 -8.97 -8.00 -4.01
CA LEU A 361 -9.25 -7.99 -5.46
C LEU A 361 -10.11 -6.78 -5.85
N GLU A 362 -11.11 -6.42 -5.05
CA GLU A 362 -12.00 -5.30 -5.31
C GLU A 362 -11.29 -3.95 -5.20
N GLU A 363 -10.54 -3.72 -4.12
CA GLU A 363 -9.79 -2.48 -3.91
C GLU A 363 -8.69 -2.27 -4.96
N SER A 364 -8.02 -3.35 -5.37
CA SER A 364 -6.97 -3.29 -6.39
C SER A 364 -7.50 -3.25 -7.83
N GLY A 365 -8.80 -3.53 -8.04
CA GLY A 365 -9.40 -3.69 -9.36
C GLY A 365 -9.07 -5.02 -10.06
N LEU A 366 -8.27 -5.90 -9.43
CA LEU A 366 -7.97 -7.23 -9.95
C LEU A 366 -9.19 -8.16 -9.98
N ILE A 367 -10.28 -7.81 -9.31
CA ILE A 367 -11.56 -8.50 -9.41
C ILE A 367 -12.10 -8.52 -10.86
N ILE A 368 -11.73 -7.55 -11.70
CA ILE A 368 -12.16 -7.49 -13.10
C ILE A 368 -11.53 -8.61 -13.94
N PRO A 369 -10.19 -8.72 -14.07
CA PRO A 369 -9.59 -9.83 -14.81
C PRO A 369 -9.90 -11.19 -14.18
N VAL A 370 -9.93 -11.30 -12.85
CA VAL A 370 -10.30 -12.55 -12.17
C VAL A 370 -11.76 -12.91 -12.45
N GLY A 371 -12.68 -11.94 -12.45
CA GLY A 371 -14.08 -12.17 -12.77
C GLY A 371 -14.31 -12.71 -14.18
N LYS A 372 -13.55 -12.24 -15.18
CA LYS A 372 -13.56 -12.82 -16.55
C LYS A 372 -13.14 -14.29 -16.54
N TRP A 373 -12.09 -14.60 -15.79
CA TRP A 373 -11.61 -15.95 -15.62
C TRP A 373 -12.64 -16.84 -14.92
N ILE A 374 -13.32 -16.34 -13.87
CA ILE A 374 -14.42 -17.04 -13.20
C ILE A 374 -15.54 -17.34 -14.21
N LEU A 375 -16.04 -16.33 -14.92
CA LEU A 375 -17.13 -16.46 -15.89
C LEU A 375 -16.84 -17.57 -16.91
N LYS A 376 -15.67 -17.50 -17.55
CA LYS A 376 -15.27 -18.49 -18.56
C LYS A 376 -15.25 -19.92 -18.00
N ASN A 377 -14.58 -20.13 -16.87
CA ASN A 377 -14.41 -21.47 -16.29
C ASN A 377 -15.73 -22.03 -15.71
N ALA A 378 -16.57 -21.17 -15.11
CA ALA A 378 -17.89 -21.56 -14.62
C ALA A 378 -18.82 -22.00 -15.77
N LEU A 379 -18.80 -21.29 -16.90
CA LEU A 379 -19.60 -21.65 -18.07
C LEU A 379 -19.09 -22.90 -18.78
N LEU A 380 -17.77 -23.12 -18.84
CA LEU A 380 -17.20 -24.39 -19.31
C LEU A 380 -17.67 -25.58 -18.44
N MET A 381 -17.69 -25.40 -17.12
CA MET A 381 -18.25 -26.41 -16.20
C MET A 381 -19.74 -26.63 -16.47
N CYS A 382 -20.52 -25.55 -16.64
CA CYS A 382 -21.94 -25.64 -16.98
C CYS A 382 -22.17 -26.46 -18.27
N LYS A 383 -21.44 -26.16 -19.34
CA LYS A 383 -21.50 -26.88 -20.62
C LYS A 383 -21.15 -28.36 -20.46
N LYS A 384 -20.12 -28.67 -19.65
CA LYS A 384 -19.74 -30.06 -19.33
C LYS A 384 -20.89 -30.77 -18.62
N CYS A 385 -21.49 -30.16 -17.60
CA CYS A 385 -22.65 -30.71 -16.87
C CYS A 385 -23.87 -30.92 -17.77
N GLN A 386 -24.12 -30.01 -18.71
CA GLN A 386 -25.25 -30.09 -19.65
C GLN A 386 -25.17 -31.27 -20.62
N SER A 387 -24.00 -31.88 -20.81
CA SER A 387 -23.87 -33.13 -21.58
C SER A 387 -24.62 -34.32 -20.95
N VAL A 388 -24.87 -34.27 -19.64
CA VAL A 388 -25.60 -35.29 -18.88
C VAL A 388 -26.94 -34.77 -18.38
N LYS A 389 -26.97 -33.51 -17.91
CA LYS A 389 -28.17 -32.86 -17.36
C LYS A 389 -28.45 -31.55 -18.10
N PRO A 390 -29.19 -31.57 -19.23
CA PRO A 390 -29.37 -30.41 -20.11
C PRO A 390 -29.92 -29.16 -19.43
N ASP A 391 -30.73 -29.32 -18.37
CA ASP A 391 -31.34 -28.20 -17.65
C ASP A 391 -30.46 -27.60 -16.54
N PHE A 392 -29.23 -28.10 -16.36
CA PHE A 392 -28.30 -27.66 -15.33
C PHE A 392 -27.96 -26.17 -15.47
N LYS A 393 -27.89 -25.49 -14.32
CA LYS A 393 -27.61 -24.05 -14.22
C LYS A 393 -26.38 -23.80 -13.37
N ILE A 394 -25.70 -22.69 -13.63
CA ILE A 394 -24.56 -22.23 -12.86
C ILE A 394 -24.85 -20.84 -12.30
N SER A 395 -24.56 -20.66 -11.02
CA SER A 395 -24.66 -19.39 -10.30
C SER A 395 -23.29 -18.75 -10.14
N ILE A 396 -23.16 -17.46 -10.45
CA ILE A 396 -21.90 -16.73 -10.46
C ILE A 396 -22.07 -15.37 -9.78
N ASN A 397 -21.27 -15.13 -8.74
CA ASN A 397 -21.21 -13.84 -8.05
C ASN A 397 -20.56 -12.76 -8.90
N ILE A 398 -21.18 -11.58 -8.97
CA ILE A 398 -20.67 -10.41 -9.68
C ILE A 398 -20.37 -9.31 -8.67
N SER A 399 -19.13 -8.84 -8.62
CA SER A 399 -18.75 -7.72 -7.74
C SER A 399 -19.32 -6.40 -8.26
N TYR A 400 -19.73 -5.53 -7.34
CA TYR A 400 -20.14 -4.17 -7.66
C TYR A 400 -19.05 -3.37 -8.41
N ILE A 401 -17.78 -3.63 -8.10
CA ILE A 401 -16.66 -2.97 -8.78
C ILE A 401 -16.60 -3.35 -10.27
N GLN A 402 -16.96 -4.59 -10.63
CA GLN A 402 -17.05 -4.99 -12.04
C GLN A 402 -18.16 -4.22 -12.76
N ILE A 403 -19.32 -4.07 -12.13
CA ILE A 403 -20.45 -3.30 -12.69
C ILE A 403 -20.05 -1.84 -12.95
N LEU A 404 -19.32 -1.22 -12.02
CA LEU A 404 -18.93 0.19 -12.16
C LEU A 404 -17.77 0.44 -13.12
N LYS A 405 -16.83 -0.50 -13.23
CA LYS A 405 -15.52 -0.25 -13.87
C LYS A 405 -15.23 -1.12 -15.09
N SER A 406 -16.11 -2.05 -15.49
CA SER A 406 -15.94 -2.87 -16.69
C SER A 406 -17.19 -2.93 -17.57
N GLN A 407 -17.04 -3.51 -18.77
CA GLN A 407 -18.14 -3.78 -19.70
C GLN A 407 -18.75 -5.15 -19.39
N ILE A 408 -19.16 -5.36 -18.14
CA ILE A 408 -19.54 -6.69 -17.63
C ILE A 408 -20.67 -7.36 -18.44
N LEU A 409 -21.60 -6.58 -18.99
CA LEU A 409 -22.67 -7.08 -19.87
C LEU A 409 -22.09 -7.80 -21.09
N GLU A 410 -21.18 -7.14 -21.80
CA GLU A 410 -20.56 -7.67 -23.02
C GLU A 410 -19.68 -8.87 -22.68
N GLU A 411 -19.00 -8.83 -21.52
CA GLU A 411 -18.18 -9.94 -21.02
C GLU A 411 -19.01 -11.19 -20.74
N ILE A 412 -20.18 -11.05 -20.11
CA ILE A 412 -21.12 -12.16 -19.87
C ILE A 412 -21.66 -12.71 -21.18
N ILE A 413 -22.19 -11.85 -22.05
CA ILE A 413 -22.75 -12.26 -23.35
C ILE A 413 -21.70 -13.00 -24.18
N HIS A 414 -20.50 -12.43 -24.30
CA HIS A 414 -19.41 -13.03 -25.04
C HIS A 414 -18.99 -14.39 -24.48
N SER A 415 -18.93 -14.53 -23.14
CA SER A 415 -18.57 -15.80 -22.51
C SER A 415 -19.65 -16.87 -22.72
N ILE A 416 -20.93 -16.49 -22.72
CA ILE A 416 -22.06 -17.38 -23.02
C ILE A 416 -21.99 -17.85 -24.47
N GLU A 417 -21.72 -16.95 -25.41
CA GLU A 417 -21.57 -17.27 -26.83
C GLU A 417 -20.36 -18.17 -27.10
N GLU A 418 -19.20 -17.87 -26.49
CA GLU A 418 -17.96 -18.66 -26.66
C GLU A 418 -18.11 -20.09 -26.13
N THR A 419 -18.88 -20.28 -25.06
CA THR A 419 -19.08 -21.58 -24.39
C THR A 419 -20.31 -22.34 -24.87
N GLU A 420 -21.13 -21.71 -25.71
CA GLU A 420 -22.39 -22.24 -26.24
C GLU A 420 -23.35 -22.74 -25.14
N VAL A 421 -23.40 -22.03 -24.02
CA VAL A 421 -24.36 -22.30 -22.93
C VAL A 421 -25.66 -21.55 -23.20
N THR A 422 -26.82 -22.14 -22.94
CA THR A 422 -28.09 -21.41 -23.06
C THR A 422 -28.13 -20.28 -22.02
N PRO A 423 -28.46 -19.02 -22.36
CA PRO A 423 -28.46 -17.89 -21.42
C PRO A 423 -29.24 -18.15 -20.13
N SER A 424 -30.37 -18.87 -20.20
CA SER A 424 -31.21 -19.25 -19.06
C SER A 424 -30.56 -20.24 -18.08
N SER A 425 -29.36 -20.72 -18.40
CA SER A 425 -28.55 -21.59 -17.54
C SER A 425 -27.61 -20.80 -16.65
N VAL A 426 -27.47 -19.50 -16.89
CA VAL A 426 -26.59 -18.62 -16.12
C VAL A 426 -27.43 -17.83 -15.14
N ILE A 427 -27.05 -17.89 -13.86
CA ILE A 427 -27.62 -17.09 -12.79
C ILE A 427 -26.50 -16.15 -12.31
N THR A 428 -26.72 -14.84 -12.39
CA THR A 428 -25.79 -13.86 -11.83
C THR A 428 -26.29 -13.39 -10.47
N GLU A 429 -25.41 -13.43 -9.48
CA GLU A 429 -25.71 -13.04 -8.10
C GLU A 429 -25.07 -11.68 -7.78
N LEU A 430 -25.80 -10.83 -7.07
CA LEU A 430 -25.30 -9.57 -6.52
C LEU A 430 -25.70 -9.46 -5.05
N THR A 431 -24.73 -9.13 -4.20
CA THR A 431 -24.96 -8.91 -2.77
C THR A 431 -25.70 -7.59 -2.52
N GLU A 432 -26.60 -7.57 -1.53
CA GLU A 432 -27.33 -6.36 -1.13
C GLU A 432 -26.39 -5.20 -0.72
N SER A 433 -25.27 -5.52 -0.08
CA SER A 433 -24.30 -4.55 0.48
C SER A 433 -23.50 -3.78 -0.59
N GLY A 434 -23.48 -4.26 -1.84
CA GLY A 434 -22.76 -3.64 -2.95
C GLY A 434 -23.33 -2.29 -3.44
N GLY A 435 -24.19 -1.59 -2.68
CA GLY A 435 -24.78 -0.33 -3.13
C GLY A 435 -25.93 -0.50 -4.13
N VAL A 436 -26.64 -1.62 -4.05
CA VAL A 436 -27.78 -2.01 -4.91
C VAL A 436 -28.90 -0.97 -4.92
N GLY A 437 -29.02 -0.20 -3.84
CA GLY A 437 -30.02 0.86 -3.70
C GLY A 437 -29.65 2.11 -4.51
N ASN A 438 -30.25 2.26 -5.70
CA ASN A 438 -30.48 3.52 -6.45
C ASN A 438 -29.54 3.92 -7.60
N THR A 439 -28.77 3.02 -8.21
CA THR A 439 -28.01 3.40 -9.42
C THR A 439 -28.73 2.93 -10.69
N VAL A 440 -29.18 3.88 -11.53
CA VAL A 440 -29.82 3.62 -12.84
C VAL A 440 -29.03 2.62 -13.70
N MET A 441 -27.70 2.68 -13.64
CA MET A 441 -26.83 1.76 -14.38
C MET A 441 -27.02 0.28 -14.00
N ILE A 442 -27.28 -0.03 -12.71
CA ILE A 442 -27.50 -1.41 -12.27
C ILE A 442 -28.81 -1.94 -12.85
N GLN A 443 -29.86 -1.11 -12.85
CA GLN A 443 -31.16 -1.48 -13.41
C GLN A 443 -31.06 -1.73 -14.92
N GLU A 444 -30.39 -0.84 -15.66
CA GLU A 444 -30.18 -1.03 -17.10
C GLU A 444 -29.37 -2.28 -17.43
N LEU A 445 -28.36 -2.61 -16.62
CA LEU A 445 -27.58 -3.85 -16.78
C LEU A 445 -28.47 -5.08 -16.59
N TRP A 446 -29.33 -5.08 -15.57
CA TRP A 446 -30.23 -6.18 -15.26
C TRP A 446 -31.32 -6.38 -16.30
N ASP A 447 -31.95 -5.30 -16.75
CA ASP A 447 -32.97 -5.39 -17.78
C ASP A 447 -32.40 -5.98 -19.06
N LYS A 448 -31.19 -5.57 -19.45
CA LYS A 448 -30.48 -6.15 -20.62
C LYS A 448 -30.10 -7.62 -20.43
N LEU A 449 -29.62 -8.01 -19.25
CA LEU A 449 -29.30 -9.41 -18.97
C LEU A 449 -30.54 -10.30 -18.97
N LYS A 450 -31.66 -9.80 -18.44
CA LYS A 450 -32.96 -10.50 -18.50
C LYS A 450 -33.48 -10.61 -19.92
N GLU A 451 -33.39 -9.55 -20.72
CA GLU A 451 -33.77 -9.57 -22.13
C GLU A 451 -32.94 -10.60 -22.92
N TYR A 452 -31.66 -10.74 -22.59
CA TYR A 452 -30.79 -11.78 -23.15
C TYR A 452 -31.11 -13.20 -22.62
N GLY A 453 -31.87 -13.31 -21.53
CA GLY A 453 -32.33 -14.57 -20.94
C GLY A 453 -31.52 -15.06 -19.74
N VAL A 454 -30.63 -14.24 -19.18
CA VAL A 454 -29.85 -14.56 -17.96
C VAL A 454 -30.71 -14.39 -16.70
N TYR A 455 -30.57 -15.32 -15.76
CA TYR A 455 -31.25 -15.24 -14.47
C TYR A 455 -30.48 -14.32 -13.53
N ILE A 456 -31.21 -13.64 -12.66
CA ILE A 456 -30.66 -12.69 -11.69
C ILE A 456 -31.09 -13.17 -10.30
N ALA A 457 -30.14 -13.30 -9.39
CA ALA A 457 -30.40 -13.56 -7.98
C ALA A 457 -29.93 -12.38 -7.12
N LEU A 458 -30.72 -12.06 -6.10
CA LEU A 458 -30.32 -11.13 -5.04
C LEU A 458 -29.77 -11.94 -3.87
N ASP A 459 -28.51 -11.71 -3.53
CA ASP A 459 -27.77 -12.46 -2.52
C ASP A 459 -27.69 -11.72 -1.18
N ASP A 460 -27.43 -12.45 -0.09
CA ASP A 460 -27.31 -11.93 1.29
C ASP A 460 -28.52 -11.12 1.80
N PHE A 461 -29.73 -11.41 1.30
CA PHE A 461 -30.92 -10.66 1.70
C PHE A 461 -31.15 -10.79 3.21
N GLY A 462 -31.18 -9.66 3.91
CA GLY A 462 -31.44 -9.62 5.36
C GLY A 462 -30.28 -9.13 6.24
N THR A 463 -29.05 -9.07 5.70
CA THR A 463 -27.83 -8.77 6.48
C THR A 463 -27.52 -7.27 6.59
N GLY A 464 -28.17 -6.43 5.79
CA GLY A 464 -28.06 -4.96 5.79
C GLY A 464 -29.35 -4.25 6.21
N TYR A 465 -29.51 -2.98 5.81
CA TYR A 465 -30.82 -2.31 5.83
C TYR A 465 -31.69 -2.92 4.73
N SER A 466 -32.23 -4.12 4.96
CA SER A 466 -32.92 -4.86 3.91
C SER A 466 -34.09 -4.08 3.35
N ASN A 467 -33.87 -3.53 2.17
CA ASN A 467 -34.80 -2.60 1.57
C ASN A 467 -35.62 -3.36 0.54
N LEU A 468 -36.91 -3.59 0.83
CA LEU A 468 -37.87 -4.15 -0.13
C LEU A 468 -37.86 -3.38 -1.47
N GLN A 469 -37.43 -2.13 -1.45
CA GLN A 469 -37.18 -1.33 -2.64
C GLN A 469 -36.15 -1.96 -3.58
N ASN A 470 -35.12 -2.69 -3.08
CA ASN A 470 -34.14 -3.39 -3.92
C ASN A 470 -34.81 -4.50 -4.73
N ILE A 471 -35.71 -5.27 -4.11
CA ILE A 471 -36.51 -6.30 -4.80
C ILE A 471 -37.39 -5.64 -5.87
N GLY A 472 -38.07 -4.54 -5.52
CA GLY A 472 -38.93 -3.81 -6.46
C GLY A 472 -38.17 -3.20 -7.64
N ASN A 473 -36.99 -2.65 -7.39
CA ASN A 473 -36.17 -1.96 -8.40
C ASN A 473 -35.45 -2.92 -9.33
N MET A 474 -34.96 -4.06 -8.82
CA MET A 474 -34.22 -5.02 -9.62
C MET A 474 -35.08 -6.11 -10.22
N THR A 475 -36.27 -6.39 -9.65
CA THR A 475 -37.15 -7.51 -10.03
C THR A 475 -36.39 -8.83 -10.27
N PRO A 476 -35.60 -9.33 -9.29
CA PRO A 476 -34.76 -10.52 -9.48
C PRO A 476 -35.61 -11.78 -9.65
N HIS A 477 -35.05 -12.84 -10.22
CA HIS A 477 -35.76 -14.12 -10.34
C HIS A 477 -35.72 -14.92 -9.04
N ILE A 478 -34.62 -14.81 -8.29
CA ILE A 478 -34.35 -15.55 -7.06
C ILE A 478 -33.91 -14.56 -5.96
N VAL A 479 -34.39 -14.76 -4.75
CA VAL A 479 -33.89 -14.10 -3.53
C VAL A 479 -33.23 -15.16 -2.66
N LYS A 480 -31.97 -14.96 -2.29
CA LYS A 480 -31.21 -15.87 -1.42
C LYS A 480 -31.20 -15.30 0.01
N LEU A 481 -31.66 -16.10 0.98
CA LEU A 481 -31.67 -15.75 2.40
C LEU A 481 -30.41 -16.27 3.07
N ASP A 482 -29.64 -15.36 3.67
CA ASP A 482 -28.40 -15.68 4.38
C ASP A 482 -28.64 -16.62 5.58
N ARG A 483 -27.61 -17.41 5.91
CA ARG A 483 -27.61 -18.38 7.02
C ARG A 483 -28.01 -17.77 8.36
N SER A 484 -27.72 -16.48 8.60
CA SER A 484 -28.11 -15.82 9.85
C SER A 484 -29.63 -15.82 10.08
N PHE A 485 -30.44 -15.78 9.02
CA PHE A 485 -31.89 -15.93 9.11
C PHE A 485 -32.28 -17.35 9.48
N THR A 486 -31.67 -18.34 8.83
CA THR A 486 -31.87 -19.76 9.12
C THR A 486 -31.61 -20.04 10.60
N ILE A 487 -30.47 -19.63 11.14
CA ILE A 487 -30.12 -19.84 12.56
C ILE A 487 -31.13 -19.17 13.50
N LYS A 488 -31.51 -17.92 13.23
CA LYS A 488 -32.49 -17.19 14.06
C LYS A 488 -33.87 -17.84 14.02
N ALA A 489 -34.33 -18.25 12.84
CA ALA A 489 -35.64 -18.86 12.63
C ALA A 489 -35.77 -20.24 13.30
N LEU A 490 -34.67 -20.97 13.49
CA LEU A 490 -34.65 -22.25 14.20
C LEU A 490 -34.66 -22.07 15.73
N GLN A 491 -34.23 -20.92 16.24
CA GLN A 491 -34.09 -20.65 17.68
C GLN A 491 -35.26 -19.86 18.28
N HIS A 492 -35.96 -19.07 17.47
CA HIS A 492 -37.00 -18.14 17.94
C HIS A 492 -38.27 -18.20 17.07
N ASP A 493 -39.42 -18.46 17.70
CA ASP A 493 -40.73 -18.50 17.03
C ASP A 493 -41.08 -17.20 16.28
N TYR A 494 -40.65 -16.05 16.82
CA TYR A 494 -40.85 -14.75 16.17
C TYR A 494 -40.08 -14.65 14.85
N GLU A 495 -38.80 -15.05 14.86
CA GLU A 495 -37.93 -15.05 13.68
C GLU A 495 -38.39 -16.09 12.65
N ASN A 496 -38.90 -17.23 13.11
CA ASN A 496 -39.53 -18.24 12.26
C ASN A 496 -40.73 -17.67 11.50
N ARG A 497 -41.62 -16.96 12.20
CA ARG A 497 -42.77 -16.27 11.59
C ARG A 497 -42.35 -15.16 10.65
N LEU A 498 -41.29 -14.42 10.99
CA LEU A 498 -40.74 -13.39 10.11
C LEU A 498 -40.25 -14.00 8.80
N MET A 499 -39.49 -15.09 8.87
CA MET A 499 -39.02 -15.83 7.69
C MET A 499 -40.18 -16.34 6.83
N LEU A 500 -41.24 -16.89 7.46
CA LEU A 500 -42.47 -17.29 6.75
C LEU A 500 -43.13 -16.11 6.02
N CYS A 501 -43.23 -14.95 6.66
CA CYS A 501 -43.81 -13.75 6.04
C CYS A 501 -42.96 -13.28 4.85
N ILE A 502 -41.63 -13.33 4.98
CA ILE A 502 -40.70 -12.98 3.88
C ILE A 502 -40.90 -13.93 2.70
N ILE A 503 -40.93 -15.24 2.94
CA ILE A 503 -41.16 -16.26 1.89
C ILE A 503 -42.49 -15.98 1.17
N GLN A 504 -43.58 -15.81 1.92
CA GLN A 504 -44.90 -15.54 1.34
C GLN A 504 -44.92 -14.24 0.53
N MET A 505 -44.25 -13.19 1.02
CA MET A 505 -44.15 -11.93 0.31
C MET A 505 -43.39 -12.10 -1.01
N VAL A 506 -42.22 -12.74 -1.00
CA VAL A 506 -41.42 -13.01 -2.21
C VAL A 506 -42.23 -13.81 -3.24
N HIS A 507 -42.99 -14.81 -2.79
CA HIS A 507 -43.89 -15.57 -3.66
C HIS A 507 -45.05 -14.74 -4.21
N SER A 508 -45.62 -13.82 -3.43
CA SER A 508 -46.77 -13.00 -3.84
C SER A 508 -46.47 -12.07 -5.02
N ILE A 509 -45.20 -11.73 -5.22
CA ILE A 509 -44.70 -10.93 -6.36
C ILE A 509 -44.07 -11.78 -7.46
N GLY A 510 -44.23 -13.11 -7.39
CA GLY A 510 -43.83 -14.05 -8.44
C GLY A 510 -42.36 -14.46 -8.43
N LEU A 511 -41.63 -14.16 -7.35
CA LEU A 511 -40.20 -14.48 -7.24
C LEU A 511 -39.99 -15.82 -6.53
N LYS A 512 -38.78 -16.36 -6.66
CA LYS A 512 -38.36 -17.61 -6.02
C LYS A 512 -37.43 -17.33 -4.85
N ILE A 513 -37.44 -18.22 -3.85
CA ILE A 513 -36.58 -18.06 -2.67
C ILE A 513 -35.64 -19.25 -2.48
N CYS A 514 -34.37 -18.94 -2.21
CA CYS A 514 -33.34 -19.89 -1.81
C CYS A 514 -33.00 -19.65 -0.33
N VAL A 515 -32.97 -20.70 0.48
CA VAL A 515 -32.50 -20.62 1.86
C VAL A 515 -31.10 -21.20 1.96
N GLU A 516 -30.17 -20.41 2.45
CA GLU A 516 -28.77 -20.79 2.57
C GLU A 516 -28.37 -21.28 3.95
N GLY A 517 -27.24 -21.98 3.97
CA GLY A 517 -26.65 -22.51 5.17
C GLY A 517 -27.59 -23.48 5.88
N VAL A 518 -28.16 -24.45 5.17
CA VAL A 518 -28.81 -25.60 5.82
C VAL A 518 -27.78 -26.72 5.98
N GLU A 519 -27.42 -27.07 7.21
CA GLU A 519 -26.32 -27.98 7.54
C GLU A 519 -26.79 -29.32 8.10
N THR A 520 -27.94 -29.38 8.79
CA THR A 520 -28.45 -30.64 9.38
C THR A 520 -29.80 -31.06 8.83
N LYS A 521 -30.17 -32.32 9.10
CA LYS A 521 -31.48 -32.85 8.70
C LYS A 521 -32.62 -32.15 9.45
N GLU A 522 -32.39 -31.85 10.73
CA GLU A 522 -33.36 -31.17 11.59
C GLU A 522 -33.60 -29.73 11.09
N GLU A 523 -32.53 -29.02 10.69
CA GLU A 523 -32.65 -27.70 10.06
C GLU A 523 -33.45 -27.78 8.77
N LEU A 524 -33.14 -28.75 7.90
CA LEU A 524 -33.86 -28.96 6.65
C LEU A 524 -35.35 -29.21 6.88
N ASP A 525 -35.70 -30.15 7.76
CA ASP A 525 -37.10 -30.55 7.98
C ASP A 525 -37.93 -29.38 8.51
N GLN A 526 -37.36 -28.51 9.34
CA GLN A 526 -38.03 -27.28 9.80
C GLN A 526 -38.16 -26.25 8.69
N ILE A 527 -37.09 -25.98 7.93
CA ILE A 527 -37.10 -24.99 6.86
C ILE A 527 -38.05 -25.38 5.72
N LEU A 528 -38.18 -26.68 5.41
CA LEU A 528 -39.14 -27.17 4.41
C LEU A 528 -40.60 -26.85 4.78
N THR A 529 -40.93 -26.73 6.07
CA THR A 529 -42.30 -26.33 6.50
C THR A 529 -42.65 -24.89 6.12
N LEU A 530 -41.64 -24.05 5.87
CA LEU A 530 -41.82 -22.65 5.48
C LEU A 530 -42.05 -22.50 3.96
N GLY A 531 -41.84 -23.57 3.19
CA GLY A 531 -42.08 -23.62 1.75
C GLY A 531 -41.07 -22.87 0.86
N PRO A 532 -39.75 -22.88 1.10
CA PRO A 532 -38.80 -22.28 0.16
C PRO A 532 -38.74 -23.06 -1.16
N ASP A 533 -38.31 -22.42 -2.25
CA ASP A 533 -38.19 -23.10 -3.56
C ASP A 533 -36.87 -23.87 -3.69
N PHE A 534 -35.80 -23.32 -3.12
CA PHE A 534 -34.46 -23.87 -3.18
C PHE A 534 -33.80 -23.89 -1.80
N ILE A 535 -32.90 -24.87 -1.60
CA ILE A 535 -32.07 -25.01 -0.41
C ILE A 535 -30.61 -25.14 -0.82
N GLN A 536 -29.74 -24.46 -0.09
CA GLN A 536 -28.29 -24.58 -0.21
C GLN A 536 -27.65 -24.73 1.17
N GLY A 537 -26.66 -25.62 1.28
CA GLY A 537 -25.89 -25.78 2.52
C GLY A 537 -25.20 -27.13 2.64
N PHE A 538 -24.47 -27.33 3.75
CA PHE A 538 -23.63 -28.52 3.92
C PHE A 538 -24.41 -29.81 4.09
N TYR A 539 -25.71 -29.73 4.38
CA TYR A 539 -26.58 -30.91 4.42
C TYR A 539 -26.55 -31.65 3.07
N TYR A 540 -26.62 -30.92 1.96
CA TYR A 540 -26.58 -31.49 0.60
C TYR A 540 -25.16 -31.63 0.07
N GLY A 541 -24.30 -30.66 0.35
CA GLY A 541 -22.92 -30.70 -0.10
C GLY A 541 -22.12 -29.50 0.36
N LYS A 542 -20.89 -29.75 0.79
CA LYS A 542 -19.88 -28.69 0.91
C LYS A 542 -19.41 -28.28 -0.49
N PRO A 543 -18.93 -27.03 -0.67
CA PRO A 543 -18.23 -26.64 -1.89
C PRO A 543 -17.11 -27.65 -2.20
N CYS A 544 -17.05 -28.15 -3.42
CA CYS A 544 -16.02 -29.10 -3.85
C CYS A 544 -15.47 -28.77 -5.25
N PRO A 545 -14.28 -29.28 -5.62
CA PRO A 545 -13.70 -29.07 -6.93
C PRO A 545 -14.56 -29.62 -8.07
N GLN A 546 -14.29 -29.14 -9.28
CA GLN A 546 -15.07 -29.46 -10.50
C GLN A 546 -15.29 -30.96 -10.72
N GLU A 547 -14.24 -31.77 -10.57
CA GLU A 547 -14.30 -33.22 -10.82
C GLU A 547 -15.18 -33.93 -9.80
N GLU A 548 -15.00 -33.61 -8.53
CA GLU A 548 -15.80 -34.17 -7.45
C GLU A 548 -17.28 -33.77 -7.59
N PHE A 549 -17.56 -32.50 -7.93
CA PHE A 549 -18.93 -32.05 -8.14
C PHE A 549 -19.61 -32.81 -9.29
N PHE A 550 -18.91 -32.96 -10.42
CA PHE A 550 -19.44 -33.65 -11.58
C PHE A 550 -19.77 -35.12 -11.27
N ASP A 551 -18.87 -35.81 -10.56
CA ASP A 551 -19.08 -37.21 -10.22
C ASP A 551 -20.22 -37.39 -9.22
N ARG A 552 -20.32 -36.54 -8.20
CA ARG A 552 -21.30 -36.71 -7.12
C ARG A 552 -22.72 -36.23 -7.43
N PHE A 553 -22.88 -35.21 -8.28
CA PHE A 553 -24.17 -34.53 -8.45
C PHE A 553 -24.70 -34.56 -9.90
N ILE A 554 -23.88 -34.96 -10.87
CA ILE A 554 -24.26 -34.95 -12.29
C ILE A 554 -24.32 -36.35 -12.89
N LYS A 555 -23.37 -37.24 -12.58
CA LYS A 555 -23.35 -38.62 -13.11
C LYS A 555 -24.35 -39.55 -12.42
N ASP A 556 -24.52 -39.38 -11.11
CA ASP A 556 -25.46 -40.10 -10.25
C ASP A 556 -26.80 -39.34 -10.14
#